data_AF-A0A366MET2-F1
#
_entry.id   AF-A0A366MET2-F1
#
_cell.length_a   1.000
_cell.length_b   1.000
_cell.length_c   1.000
_cell.angle_alpha   90.00
_cell.angle_beta   90.00
_cell.angle_gamma   90.00
#
_symmetry.space_group_name_H-M   'P 1'
#
loop_
_entity.id
_entity.type
_entity.pdbx_description
1 polymer ?
#
loop_
_entity_poly.entity_id
_entity_poly.type
_entity_poly.pdbx_seq_one_letter_code
_entity_poly.pdbx_strand_id
1 'polypeptide(L)'
;MKTGEVTLGQNSVEKIVAENKAELVIIAKNAPAKIRAFLAANEKVPLYEFDGSSRQLGKECGRDHMISVLAIVNAGESDILSLKSE
;
A
#
# COMPACT_ATOMS: atom_id res chain seq x y z
N MET A 1 17.04 1.85 -1.72
CA MET A 1 15.91 2.77 -2.02
C MET A 1 16.28 3.61 -3.23
N LYS A 2 16.20 3.06 -4.44
CA LYS A 2 16.51 3.80 -5.65
C LYS A 2 15.40 3.46 -6.64
N THR A 3 14.67 4.49 -7.07
CA THR A 3 13.65 4.57 -8.15
C THR A 3 12.16 4.52 -7.80
N GLY A 4 11.70 3.86 -6.73
CA GLY A 4 10.25 3.81 -6.42
C GLY A 4 9.75 4.96 -5.56
N GLU A 5 8.61 5.56 -5.93
CA GLU A 5 7.85 6.50 -5.11
C GLU A 5 6.70 5.78 -4.40
N VAL A 6 6.78 5.72 -3.07
CA VAL A 6 5.78 5.07 -2.23
C VAL A 6 5.30 6.01 -1.15
N THR A 7 4.00 5.95 -0.87
CA THR A 7 3.34 6.74 0.15
C THR A 7 2.83 5.83 1.25
N LEU A 8 3.15 6.19 2.48
CA LEU A 8 2.94 5.34 3.65
C LEU A 8 1.95 6.03 4.60
N GLY A 9 1.02 5.26 5.15
CA GLY A 9 0.03 5.73 6.13
C GLY A 9 -1.33 6.10 5.54
N GLN A 10 -2.39 5.92 6.33
CA GLN A 10 -3.78 6.06 5.89
C GLN A 10 -4.08 7.41 5.25
N ASN A 11 -3.85 8.52 5.96
CA ASN A 11 -4.19 9.86 5.47
C ASN A 11 -3.56 10.20 4.11
N SER A 12 -2.31 9.77 3.89
CA SER A 12 -1.59 10.05 2.65
C SER A 12 -2.04 9.12 1.53
N VAL A 13 -2.28 7.84 1.85
CA VAL A 13 -2.85 6.86 0.91
C VAL A 13 -4.24 7.29 0.45
N GLU A 14 -5.11 7.72 1.35
CA GLU A 14 -6.47 8.19 1.02
C GLU A 14 -6.43 9.36 0.03
N LYS A 15 -5.49 10.30 0.21
CA LYS A 15 -5.30 11.42 -0.72
C LYS A 15 -4.86 10.96 -2.11
N ILE A 16 -3.87 10.09 -2.19
CA ILE A 16 -3.32 9.62 -3.48
C ILE A 16 -4.32 8.73 -4.22
N VAL A 17 -5.06 7.90 -3.49
CA VAL A 17 -6.16 7.09 -4.03
C VAL A 17 -7.28 7.99 -4.56
N ALA A 18 -7.64 9.04 -3.81
CA ALA A 18 -8.61 10.04 -4.27
C ALA A 18 -8.12 10.79 -5.53
N GLU A 19 -6.83 11.11 -5.61
CA GLU A 19 -6.19 11.70 -6.79
C GLU A 19 -5.94 10.69 -7.93
N ASN A 20 -6.26 9.40 -7.75
CA ASN A 20 -6.02 8.32 -8.73
C ASN A 20 -4.56 8.21 -9.19
N LYS A 21 -3.62 8.55 -8.30
CA LYS A 21 -2.16 8.48 -8.57
C LYS A 21 -1.53 7.19 -8.04
N ALA A 22 -2.29 6.36 -7.32
CA ALA A 22 -1.80 5.09 -6.79
C ALA A 22 -1.92 3.99 -7.87
N GLU A 23 -0.83 3.29 -8.14
CA GLU A 23 -0.80 2.13 -9.04
C GLU A 23 -1.12 0.82 -8.34
N LEU A 24 -0.85 0.74 -7.03
CA LEU A 24 -1.11 -0.42 -6.18
C LEU A 24 -1.22 0.04 -4.73
N VAL A 25 -2.19 -0.52 -3.99
CA VAL A 25 -2.30 -0.30 -2.54
C VAL A 25 -2.10 -1.62 -1.84
N ILE A 26 -1.19 -1.64 -0.86
CA ILE A 26 -0.94 -2.81 -0.02
C ILE A 26 -1.49 -2.54 1.37
N ILE A 27 -2.28 -3.49 1.88
CA ILE A 27 -2.90 -3.42 3.19
C ILE A 27 -2.43 -4.57 4.08
N ALA A 28 -2.11 -4.27 5.34
CA ALA A 28 -1.75 -5.31 6.31
C ALA A 28 -2.98 -6.12 6.73
N LYS A 29 -2.75 -7.37 7.13
CA LYS A 29 -3.80 -8.26 7.65
C LYS A 29 -4.50 -7.72 8.90
N ASN A 30 -3.76 -7.00 9.75
CA ASN A 30 -4.28 -6.39 10.97
C ASN A 30 -4.76 -4.93 10.79
N ALA A 31 -4.87 -4.44 9.55
CA ALA A 31 -5.33 -3.08 9.28
C ALA A 31 -6.83 -2.92 9.64
N PRO A 32 -7.24 -1.74 10.15
CA PRO A 32 -8.63 -1.52 10.55
C PRO A 32 -9.58 -1.58 9.35
N ALA A 33 -10.78 -2.13 9.57
CA ALA A 33 -11.78 -2.31 8.52
C ALA A 33 -12.20 -1.01 7.81
N LYS A 34 -12.10 0.15 8.49
CA LYS A 34 -12.43 1.46 7.93
C LYS A 34 -11.62 1.79 6.67
N ILE A 35 -10.30 1.55 6.70
CA ILE A 35 -9.46 1.80 5.52
C ILE A 35 -9.64 0.71 4.45
N ARG A 36 -9.86 -0.54 4.87
CA ARG A 36 -10.17 -1.65 3.96
C ARG A 36 -11.40 -1.32 3.12
N ALA A 37 -12.49 -0.88 3.75
CA ALA A 37 -13.72 -0.51 3.08
C ALA A 37 -13.53 0.70 2.14
N PHE A 38 -12.78 1.72 2.58
CA PHE A 38 -12.46 2.88 1.73
C PHE A 38 -11.70 2.47 0.47
N LEU A 39 -10.69 1.61 0.60
CA LEU A 39 -9.89 1.14 -0.54
C LEU A 39 -10.67 0.19 -1.44
N ALA A 40 -11.42 -0.75 -0.86
CA ALA A 40 -12.26 -1.67 -1.60
C ALA A 40 -13.40 -0.96 -2.37
N ALA A 41 -13.87 0.19 -1.87
CA ALA A 41 -14.83 1.02 -2.60
C ALA A 41 -14.22 1.71 -3.83
N ASN A 42 -12.88 1.80 -3.92
CA ASN A 42 -12.18 2.40 -5.04
C ASN A 42 -11.64 1.30 -5.98
N GLU A 43 -12.50 0.79 -6.85
CA GLU A 43 -12.20 -0.30 -7.80
C GLU A 43 -11.10 0.04 -8.82
N LYS A 44 -10.76 1.33 -8.94
CA LYS A 44 -9.74 1.83 -9.87
C LYS A 44 -8.31 1.47 -9.48
N VAL A 45 -8.06 1.14 -8.21
CA VAL A 45 -6.72 0.86 -7.71
C VAL A 45 -6.67 -0.57 -7.19
N PRO A 46 -5.76 -1.42 -7.67
CA PRO A 46 -5.65 -2.79 -7.18
C PRO A 46 -5.27 -2.78 -5.70
N LEU A 47 -6.00 -3.57 -4.92
CA LEU A 47 -5.77 -3.77 -3.50
C LEU A 47 -5.08 -5.12 -3.29
N TYR A 48 -3.91 -5.11 -2.67
CA TYR A 48 -3.18 -6.31 -2.29
C TYR A 48 -3.17 -6.47 -0.78
N GLU A 49 -3.72 -7.58 -0.29
CA GLU A 49 -3.71 -7.89 1.13
C GLU A 49 -2.44 -8.65 1.51
N PHE A 50 -1.58 -8.00 2.28
CA PHE A 50 -0.36 -8.60 2.80
C PHE A 50 -0.69 -9.50 3.99
N ASP A 51 -0.25 -10.76 3.93
CA ASP A 51 -0.56 -11.77 4.96
C ASP A 51 0.11 -11.49 6.31
N GLY A 52 1.12 -10.61 6.35
CA GLY A 52 1.80 -10.21 7.57
C GLY A 52 1.12 -9.07 8.35
N SER A 53 1.62 -8.83 9.56
CA SER A 53 1.19 -7.71 10.41
C SER A 53 1.78 -6.38 9.96
N SER A 54 1.14 -5.26 10.32
CA SER A 54 1.63 -3.90 10.06
C SER A 54 3.06 -3.62 10.51
N ARG A 55 3.51 -4.32 11.56
CA ARG A 55 4.90 -4.27 12.03
C ARG A 55 5.88 -4.93 11.08
N GLN A 56 5.51 -6.08 10.50
CA GLN A 56 6.33 -6.80 9.54
C GLN A 56 6.39 -6.03 8.22
N LEU A 57 5.24 -5.52 7.78
CA LEU A 57 5.14 -4.63 6.62
C LEU A 57 6.03 -3.39 6.75
N GLY A 58 6.00 -2.72 7.91
CA GLY A 58 6.90 -1.59 8.20
C GLY A 58 8.37 -1.98 8.13
N LYS A 59 8.73 -3.15 8.69
CA LYS A 59 10.10 -3.68 8.69
C LYS A 59 10.60 -4.02 7.29
N GLU A 60 9.76 -4.63 6.44
CA GLU A 60 10.07 -4.90 5.02
C GLU A 60 10.27 -3.59 4.24
N CYS A 61 9.50 -2.55 4.56
CA CYS A 61 9.71 -1.20 4.01
C CYS A 61 10.91 -0.45 4.60
N GLY A 62 11.64 -1.04 5.57
CA GLY A 62 12.77 -0.40 6.25
C GLY A 62 12.38 0.74 7.18
N ARG A 63 11.17 0.71 7.77
CA ARG A 63 10.71 1.69 8.76
C ARG A 63 10.55 1.06 10.15
N ASP A 64 10.99 1.79 11.17
CA ASP A 64 10.80 1.45 12.59
C ASP A 64 9.35 1.57 13.08
N HIS A 65 8.47 2.20 12.29
CA HIS A 65 7.06 2.38 12.63
C HIS A 65 6.18 1.31 11.97
N MET A 66 5.09 0.96 12.65
CA MET A 66 4.09 0.03 12.11
C MET A 66 3.31 0.71 10.99
N ILE A 67 3.21 0.04 9.84
CA ILE A 67 2.52 0.56 8.65
C ILE A 67 1.34 -0.35 8.35
N SER A 68 0.13 0.15 8.58
CA SER A 68 -1.09 -0.61 8.31
C SER A 68 -1.47 -0.62 6.83
N VAL A 69 -1.08 0.41 6.08
CA VAL A 69 -1.38 0.58 4.65
C VAL A 69 -0.28 1.39 3.96
N LEU A 70 -0.01 1.05 2.72
CA LEU A 70 0.87 1.82 1.83
C LEU A 70 0.29 1.86 0.42
N ALA A 71 0.58 2.94 -0.30
CA ALA A 71 0.28 3.09 -1.72
C ALA A 71 1.59 3.22 -2.49
N ILE A 72 1.67 2.56 -3.62
CA ILE A 72 2.77 2.65 -4.56
C ILE A 72 2.31 3.63 -5.64
N VAL A 73 2.99 4.76 -5.74
CA VAL A 73 2.76 5.78 -6.79
C VAL A 73 3.59 5.44 -8.01
N ASN A 74 4.82 4.97 -7.77
CA ASN A 74 5.72 4.53 -8.81
C ASN A 74 6.55 3.36 -8.25
N ALA A 75 6.49 2.19 -8.89
CA ALA A 75 7.27 1.04 -8.44
C ALA A 75 8.77 1.15 -8.77
N GLY A 76 9.15 2.08 -9.65
CA GLY A 76 10.51 2.20 -10.17
C GLY A 76 10.94 0.91 -10.88
N GLU A 77 12.17 0.47 -10.59
CA GLU A 77 12.75 -0.80 -11.05
C GLU A 77 12.37 -2.00 -10.16
N SER A 78 11.44 -1.80 -9.21
CA SER A 78 11.08 -2.87 -8.28
C SER A 78 10.02 -3.78 -8.92
N ASP A 79 10.29 -5.08 -9.00
CA ASP A 79 9.32 -6.13 -9.38
C ASP A 79 8.13 -6.29 -8.41
N ILE A 80 7.88 -5.31 -7.53
CA ILE A 80 6.73 -5.29 -6.63
C ILE A 80 5.41 -5.27 -7.42
N LEU A 81 5.40 -4.72 -8.63
CA LEU A 81 4.25 -4.81 -9.54
C LEU A 81 3.98 -6.24 -10.02
N SER A 82 4.96 -7.15 -9.94
CA SER A 82 4.79 -8.57 -10.27
C SER A 82 4.02 -9.35 -9.17
N LEU A 83 3.87 -8.76 -7.97
CA LEU A 83 2.93 -9.26 -6.94
C LEU A 83 1.46 -9.00 -7.30
N LYS A 84 1.17 -8.32 -8.42
CA LYS A 84 -0.12 -8.44 -9.11
C LYS A 84 -0.21 -9.87 -9.69
N SER A 85 -0.31 -10.87 -8.82
CA SER A 85 -0.58 -12.23 -9.23
C SER A 85 -2.07 -12.30 -9.62
N GLU A 86 -2.29 -12.57 -10.90
CA GLU A 86 -3.49 -13.06 -11.61
C GLU A 86 -4.75 -13.37 -10.80
#